data_AF-H1Y9C3-F1
#
_entry.id   AF-H1Y9C3-F1
#
_cell.length_a   1.000
_cell.length_b   1.000
_cell.length_c   1.000
_cell.angle_alpha   90.00
_cell.angle_beta   90.00
_cell.angle_gamma   90.00
#
_symmetry.space_group_name_H-M   'P 1'
#
loop_
_entity.id
_entity.type
_entity.pdbx_description
1 polymer ?
#
loop_
_entity_poly.entity_id
_entity_poly.type
_entity_poly.pdbx_seq_one_letter_code
_entity_poly.pdbx_strand_id
1 'polypeptide(L)'
;MEASILIPVVIILAVGFVFYKIFGGIYKQNENRKRLAKEGDLAVAYVKSIAQTGVTVNQMPEMRLLLQIENIGGQPRQVEIKQLIDLGSIPRVGDKVYVLIDQKDPDNVVLSSTPFGGNMQTKLVDDAGNTAGTVDLGSDIMQGYMALSPELRERGKPGVATIVSVMPAGGRNSQITMDIDNIGEALKRVTITQPVDGNPPAIGTRLYFLYDPQNPEIRALAPSALTGGQSLAAGANRVDPLVLGPQLLQVGAKAMGTVLSASSVPLANPILADRGYSKWNLLLNVTPQNVTAPYQANLTISLSSAEKAAKIAHVGAEVPLRYDPLDLQTISIDSIAMGYPDPYEEVIKIFTDQLAQNHDGRT
;
A
#
# COMPACT_ATOMS: atom_id res chain seq x y z
N MET A 1 18.57 -40.39 -58.31
CA MET A 1 18.36 -40.87 -56.94
C MET A 1 18.03 -39.66 -56.04
N GLU A 2 17.00 -38.87 -56.38
CA GLU A 2 16.79 -37.55 -55.76
C GLU A 2 15.34 -37.26 -55.29
N ALA A 3 14.35 -38.07 -55.67
CA ALA A 3 12.95 -37.85 -55.26
C ALA A 3 12.61 -38.35 -53.84
N SER A 4 13.50 -39.11 -53.20
CA SER A 4 13.19 -39.80 -51.93
C SER A 4 13.36 -38.93 -50.68
N ILE A 5 14.12 -37.81 -50.77
CA ILE A 5 14.37 -36.89 -49.64
C ILE A 5 13.33 -35.75 -49.59
N LEU A 6 12.64 -35.48 -50.69
CA LEU A 6 11.76 -34.30 -50.80
C LEU A 6 10.43 -34.49 -50.03
N ILE A 7 9.90 -35.71 -50.01
CA ILE A 7 8.66 -36.07 -49.31
C ILE A 7 8.77 -35.89 -47.77
N PRO A 8 9.81 -36.41 -47.08
CA PRO A 8 9.91 -36.23 -45.63
C PRO A 8 10.10 -34.77 -45.21
N VAL A 9 10.79 -33.94 -46.00
CA VAL A 9 11.00 -32.51 -45.71
C VAL A 9 9.67 -31.74 -45.75
N VAL A 10 8.83 -32.02 -46.75
CA VAL A 10 7.50 -31.37 -46.87
C VAL A 10 6.58 -31.75 -45.71
N ILE A 11 6.62 -33.02 -45.27
CA ILE A 11 5.83 -33.48 -44.12
C ILE A 11 6.31 -32.80 -42.84
N ILE A 12 7.63 -32.69 -42.62
CA ILE A 12 8.19 -31.99 -41.44
C ILE A 12 7.77 -30.52 -41.43
N LEU A 13 7.81 -29.83 -42.57
CA LEU A 13 7.38 -28.43 -42.67
C LEU A 13 5.88 -28.26 -42.45
N ALA A 14 5.05 -29.16 -43.01
CA ALA A 14 3.60 -29.12 -42.82
C ALA A 14 3.21 -29.39 -41.35
N VAL A 15 3.83 -30.39 -40.72
CA VAL A 15 3.64 -30.69 -39.29
C VAL A 15 4.13 -29.52 -38.45
N GLY A 16 5.31 -28.97 -38.74
CA GLY A 16 5.85 -27.79 -38.05
C GLY A 16 4.95 -26.55 -38.16
N PHE A 17 4.34 -26.32 -39.32
CA PHE A 17 3.41 -25.20 -39.54
C PHE A 17 2.10 -25.37 -38.78
N VAL A 18 1.54 -26.58 -38.74
CA VAL A 18 0.34 -26.90 -37.96
C VAL A 18 0.62 -26.77 -36.46
N PHE A 19 1.75 -27.29 -35.99
CA PHE A 19 2.21 -27.09 -34.61
C PHE A 19 2.41 -25.60 -34.30
N TYR A 20 3.04 -24.83 -35.18
CA TYR A 20 3.22 -23.39 -35.00
C TYR A 20 1.88 -22.63 -34.92
N LYS A 21 0.89 -22.97 -35.75
CA LYS A 21 -0.45 -22.35 -35.70
C LYS A 21 -1.21 -22.67 -34.41
N ILE A 22 -1.08 -23.89 -33.90
CA ILE A 22 -1.78 -24.34 -32.68
C ILE A 22 -1.08 -23.82 -31.42
N PHE A 23 0.25 -23.91 -31.34
CA PHE A 23 1.03 -23.50 -30.16
C PHE A 23 1.44 -22.02 -30.17
N GLY A 24 1.54 -21.37 -31.33
CA GLY A 24 1.95 -19.95 -31.44
C GLY A 24 0.94 -18.96 -30.85
N GLY A 25 -0.35 -19.33 -30.78
CA GLY A 25 -1.37 -18.53 -30.10
C GLY A 25 -1.14 -18.45 -28.58
N ILE A 26 -0.65 -19.53 -27.97
CA ILE A 26 -0.39 -19.63 -26.53
C ILE A 26 0.81 -18.75 -26.13
N TYR A 27 1.84 -18.68 -26.98
CA TYR A 27 3.00 -17.81 -26.75
C TYR A 27 2.65 -16.32 -26.79
N LYS A 28 1.84 -15.87 -27.76
CA LYS A 28 1.38 -14.47 -27.85
C LYS A 28 0.52 -14.05 -26.66
N GLN A 29 -0.27 -14.98 -26.11
CA GLN A 29 -1.12 -14.71 -24.95
C GLN A 29 -0.29 -14.39 -23.69
N ASN A 30 0.85 -15.06 -23.49
CA ASN A 30 1.74 -14.77 -22.37
C ASN A 30 2.46 -13.42 -22.50
N GLU A 31 2.79 -12.97 -23.71
CA GLU A 31 3.36 -11.64 -23.93
C GLU A 31 2.33 -10.53 -23.71
N ASN A 32 1.11 -10.71 -24.21
CA ASN A 32 0.01 -9.78 -23.96
C ASN A 32 -0.35 -9.68 -22.48
N ARG A 33 -0.37 -10.80 -21.75
CA ARG A 33 -0.53 -10.80 -20.28
C ARG A 33 0.56 -10.00 -19.59
N LYS A 34 1.82 -10.17 -20.00
CA LYS A 34 2.95 -9.42 -19.42
C LYS A 34 2.87 -7.94 -19.72
N ARG A 35 2.35 -7.54 -20.88
CA ARG A 35 2.11 -6.13 -21.22
C ARG A 35 0.95 -5.55 -20.42
N LEU A 36 -0.18 -6.25 -20.34
CA LEU A 36 -1.36 -5.78 -19.59
C LEU A 36 -1.12 -5.73 -18.08
N ALA A 37 -0.28 -6.61 -17.55
CA ALA A 37 0.19 -6.50 -16.16
C ALA A 37 1.01 -5.22 -15.89
N LYS A 38 1.57 -4.58 -16.92
CA LYS A 38 2.39 -3.36 -16.80
C LYS A 38 1.61 -2.08 -17.11
N GLU A 39 0.71 -2.14 -18.09
CA GLU A 39 0.07 -0.96 -18.71
C GLU A 39 -1.46 -1.04 -18.76
N GLY A 40 -2.05 -2.14 -18.29
CA GLY A 40 -3.49 -2.35 -18.37
C GLY A 40 -4.26 -1.56 -17.32
N ASP A 41 -5.39 -0.99 -17.72
CA ASP A 41 -6.33 -0.33 -16.83
C ASP A 41 -7.07 -1.40 -16.01
N LEU A 42 -6.96 -1.32 -14.68
CA LEU A 42 -7.59 -2.27 -13.78
C LEU A 42 -9.08 -1.98 -13.66
N ALA A 43 -9.91 -2.99 -13.94
CA ALA A 43 -11.36 -2.92 -13.87
C ALA A 43 -11.95 -4.11 -13.12
N VAL A 44 -13.22 -3.96 -12.75
CA VAL A 44 -14.03 -4.98 -12.10
C VAL A 44 -14.91 -5.66 -13.13
N ALA A 45 -15.00 -6.99 -13.06
CA ALA A 45 -15.94 -7.75 -13.86
C ALA A 45 -16.69 -8.80 -13.05
N TYR A 46 -17.90 -9.14 -13.51
CA TYR A 46 -18.71 -10.23 -12.96
C TYR A 46 -18.64 -11.43 -13.87
N VAL A 47 -18.38 -12.61 -13.30
CA VAL A 47 -18.39 -13.86 -14.06
C VAL A 47 -19.83 -14.24 -14.39
N LYS A 48 -20.17 -14.28 -15.68
CA LYS A 48 -21.50 -14.65 -16.18
C LYS A 48 -21.62 -16.11 -16.56
N SER A 49 -20.58 -16.66 -17.15
CA SER A 49 -20.53 -18.08 -17.48
C SER A 49 -19.11 -18.58 -17.51
N ILE A 50 -18.97 -19.89 -17.31
CA ILE A 50 -17.70 -20.60 -17.32
C ILE A 50 -17.92 -21.87 -18.12
N ALA A 51 -17.05 -22.13 -19.08
CA ALA A 51 -17.07 -23.33 -19.90
C ALA A 51 -15.66 -23.87 -20.08
N GLN A 52 -15.48 -25.19 -20.06
CA GLN A 52 -14.18 -25.79 -20.37
C GLN A 52 -13.93 -25.78 -21.88
N THR A 53 -12.72 -25.46 -22.32
CA THR A 53 -12.39 -25.46 -23.76
C THR A 53 -12.02 -26.86 -24.28
N GLY A 54 -11.76 -27.81 -23.38
CA GLY A 54 -11.27 -29.15 -23.68
C GLY A 54 -9.73 -29.22 -23.84
N VAL A 55 -9.04 -28.08 -23.71
CA VAL A 55 -7.57 -28.00 -23.77
C VAL A 55 -6.99 -28.02 -22.36
N THR A 56 -5.91 -28.75 -22.15
CA THR A 56 -5.14 -28.77 -20.91
C THR A 56 -3.67 -28.48 -21.22
N VAL A 57 -3.01 -27.71 -20.35
CA VAL A 57 -1.58 -27.42 -20.43
C VAL A 57 -0.98 -27.68 -19.06
N ASN A 58 0.00 -28.58 -18.96
CA ASN A 58 0.62 -28.96 -17.68
C ASN A 58 -0.39 -29.33 -16.59
N GLN A 59 -1.42 -30.11 -16.94
CA GLN A 59 -2.51 -30.54 -16.05
C GLN A 59 -3.43 -29.41 -15.57
N MET A 60 -3.23 -28.16 -16.02
CA MET A 60 -4.16 -27.06 -15.80
C MET A 60 -5.15 -26.99 -16.97
N PRO A 61 -6.47 -27.04 -16.72
CA PRO A 61 -7.46 -26.88 -17.77
C PRO A 61 -7.53 -25.42 -18.23
N GLU A 62 -7.69 -25.22 -19.53
CA GLU A 62 -8.08 -23.95 -20.09
C GLU A 62 -9.60 -23.78 -20.00
N MET A 63 -10.00 -22.70 -19.35
CA MET A 63 -11.39 -22.32 -19.13
C MET A 63 -11.72 -21.09 -19.97
N ARG A 64 -12.90 -21.08 -20.57
CA ARG A 64 -13.54 -19.93 -21.20
C ARG A 64 -14.44 -19.26 -20.17
N LEU A 65 -14.23 -17.98 -19.93
CA LEU A 65 -15.04 -17.18 -19.01
C LEU A 65 -15.71 -16.05 -19.78
N LEU A 66 -17.02 -15.91 -19.58
CA LEU A 66 -17.76 -14.73 -20.03
C LEU A 66 -17.84 -13.75 -18.86
N LEU A 67 -17.27 -12.57 -19.04
CA LEU A 67 -17.17 -11.54 -18.00
C LEU A 67 -18.03 -10.34 -18.38
N GLN A 68 -18.81 -9.81 -17.45
CA GLN A 68 -19.45 -8.50 -17.59
C GLN A 68 -18.61 -7.45 -16.88
N ILE A 69 -17.95 -6.59 -17.64
CA ILE A 69 -17.09 -5.53 -17.13
C ILE A 69 -17.94 -4.32 -16.79
N GLU A 70 -17.75 -3.79 -15.58
CA GLU A 70 -18.30 -2.50 -15.16
C GLU A 70 -17.20 -1.45 -15.25
N ASN A 71 -17.22 -0.65 -16.32
CA ASN A 71 -16.33 0.48 -16.45
C ASN A 71 -16.89 1.67 -15.66
N ILE A 72 -16.04 2.33 -14.88
CA ILE A 72 -16.42 3.58 -14.19
C ILE A 72 -16.74 4.63 -15.27
N GLY A 73 -18.02 4.97 -15.43
CA GLY A 73 -18.50 5.97 -16.40
C GLY A 73 -18.84 5.45 -17.81
N GLY A 74 -18.74 4.14 -18.07
CA GLY A 74 -19.10 3.52 -19.35
C GLY A 74 -20.33 2.61 -19.28
N GLN A 75 -20.86 2.20 -20.44
CA GLN A 75 -21.88 1.14 -20.46
C GLN A 75 -21.25 -0.22 -20.10
N PRO A 76 -21.94 -1.07 -19.31
CA PRO A 76 -21.50 -2.43 -19.05
C PRO A 76 -21.34 -3.20 -20.36
N ARG A 77 -20.25 -3.97 -20.48
CA ARG A 77 -19.98 -4.77 -21.68
C ARG A 77 -19.54 -6.17 -21.33
N GLN A 78 -19.79 -7.11 -22.23
CA GLN A 78 -19.42 -8.51 -22.03
C GLN A 78 -18.18 -8.85 -22.87
N VAL A 79 -17.21 -9.50 -22.23
CA VAL A 79 -15.98 -9.95 -22.88
C VAL A 79 -15.77 -11.43 -22.57
N GLU A 80 -15.45 -12.20 -23.60
CA GLU A 80 -15.05 -13.60 -23.44
C GLU A 80 -13.53 -13.68 -23.36
N ILE A 81 -13.03 -14.34 -22.32
CA ILE A 81 -11.61 -14.63 -22.15
C ILE A 81 -11.36 -16.13 -22.05
N LYS A 82 -10.17 -16.56 -22.44
CA LYS A 82 -9.69 -17.94 -22.26
C LYS A 82 -8.47 -17.94 -21.36
N GLN A 83 -8.46 -18.82 -20.36
CA GLN A 83 -7.40 -18.82 -19.36
C GLN A 83 -7.17 -20.19 -18.76
N LEU A 84 -5.90 -20.53 -18.58
CA LEU A 84 -5.48 -21.63 -17.72
C LEU A 84 -5.77 -21.24 -16.26
N ILE A 85 -6.63 -22.02 -15.61
CA ILE A 85 -7.02 -21.80 -14.21
C ILE A 85 -6.67 -23.06 -13.42
N ASP A 86 -6.10 -22.87 -12.23
CA ASP A 86 -5.93 -23.96 -11.28
C ASP A 86 -7.31 -24.35 -10.70
N LEU A 87 -7.64 -25.64 -10.73
CA LEU A 87 -8.90 -26.20 -10.25
C LEU A 87 -9.25 -25.79 -8.82
N GLY A 88 -8.25 -25.53 -7.97
CA GLY A 88 -8.47 -25.03 -6.60
C GLY A 88 -8.90 -23.56 -6.50
N SER A 89 -8.83 -22.81 -7.61
CA SER A 89 -9.02 -21.35 -7.67
C SER A 89 -10.05 -20.90 -8.70
N ILE A 90 -10.92 -21.82 -9.16
CA ILE A 90 -11.93 -21.51 -10.18
C ILE A 90 -12.97 -20.54 -9.58
N PRO A 91 -13.13 -19.32 -10.15
CA PRO A 91 -14.20 -18.42 -9.73
C PRO A 91 -15.55 -19.02 -10.09
N ARG A 92 -16.62 -18.67 -9.39
CA ARG A 92 -17.99 -19.12 -9.65
C ARG A 92 -18.75 -18.12 -10.50
N VAL A 93 -19.80 -18.58 -11.15
CA VAL A 93 -20.75 -17.67 -11.81
C VAL A 93 -21.37 -16.76 -10.75
N GLY A 94 -21.36 -15.46 -10.99
CA GLY A 94 -21.77 -14.42 -10.06
C GLY A 94 -20.59 -13.79 -9.30
N ASP A 95 -19.43 -14.43 -9.28
CA ASP A 95 -18.27 -13.88 -8.57
C ASP A 95 -17.75 -12.62 -9.23
N LYS A 96 -17.22 -11.72 -8.39
CA LYS A 96 -16.56 -10.49 -8.79
C LYS A 96 -15.07 -10.78 -8.96
N VAL A 97 -14.54 -10.52 -10.14
CA VAL A 97 -13.14 -10.76 -10.49
C VAL A 97 -12.49 -9.49 -11.01
N TYR A 98 -11.18 -9.38 -10.82
CA TYR A 98 -10.40 -8.24 -11.32
C TYR A 98 -9.79 -8.56 -12.66
N VAL A 99 -9.91 -7.61 -13.58
CA VAL A 99 -9.38 -7.72 -14.94
C VAL A 99 -8.53 -6.52 -15.29
N LEU A 100 -7.49 -6.75 -16.07
CA LEU A 100 -6.68 -5.72 -16.70
C LEU A 100 -7.16 -5.56 -18.13
N ILE A 101 -7.50 -4.33 -18.50
CA ILE A 101 -8.00 -3.96 -19.83
C ILE A 101 -6.91 -3.23 -20.57
N ASP A 102 -6.70 -3.58 -21.83
CA ASP A 102 -5.81 -2.82 -22.69
C ASP A 102 -6.43 -1.47 -23.06
N GLN A 103 -5.72 -0.38 -22.77
CA GLN A 103 -6.18 0.95 -23.15
C GLN A 103 -6.26 1.13 -24.68
N LYS A 104 -5.43 0.41 -25.44
CA LYS A 104 -5.39 0.49 -26.92
C LYS A 104 -6.36 -0.48 -27.60
N ASP A 105 -6.75 -1.54 -26.91
CA ASP A 105 -7.68 -2.56 -27.40
C ASP A 105 -8.61 -3.02 -26.28
N PRO A 106 -9.70 -2.27 -26.01
CA PRO A 106 -10.54 -2.53 -24.85
C PRO A 106 -11.10 -3.96 -24.76
N ASP A 107 -11.15 -4.72 -25.85
CA ASP A 107 -11.65 -6.11 -25.83
C ASP A 107 -10.55 -7.12 -25.42
N ASN A 108 -9.30 -6.69 -25.35
CA ASN A 108 -8.18 -7.45 -24.84
C ASN A 108 -8.13 -7.35 -23.30
N VAL A 109 -8.68 -8.36 -22.66
CA VAL A 109 -8.91 -8.40 -21.21
C VAL A 109 -8.25 -9.63 -20.60
N VAL A 110 -7.58 -9.46 -19.47
CA VAL A 110 -6.87 -10.53 -18.76
C VAL A 110 -7.26 -10.53 -17.28
N LEU A 111 -7.54 -11.69 -16.68
CA LEU A 111 -7.68 -11.76 -15.22
C LEU A 111 -6.37 -11.39 -14.55
N SER A 112 -6.40 -10.46 -13.61
CA SER A 112 -5.22 -10.06 -12.86
C SER A 112 -4.75 -11.23 -11.98
N SER A 113 -3.48 -11.62 -12.11
CA SER A 113 -2.85 -12.70 -11.33
C SER A 113 -2.36 -12.27 -9.95
N THR A 114 -2.60 -11.01 -9.57
CA THR A 114 -2.26 -10.55 -8.23
C THR A 114 -3.05 -11.34 -7.17
N PRO A 115 -2.42 -11.75 -6.06
CA PRO A 115 -3.05 -12.53 -4.98
C PRO A 115 -4.24 -11.81 -4.30
N PHE A 116 -4.49 -10.55 -4.66
CA PHE A 116 -5.57 -9.70 -4.16
C PHE A 116 -6.97 -10.02 -4.73
N GLY A 117 -7.18 -11.21 -5.31
CA GLY A 117 -8.44 -11.61 -5.95
C GLY A 117 -9.21 -12.74 -5.27
N GLY A 118 -8.72 -13.31 -4.16
CA GLY A 118 -9.43 -14.37 -3.46
C GLY A 118 -8.96 -14.56 -2.02
N ASN A 119 -9.85 -14.26 -1.07
CA ASN A 119 -9.82 -14.73 0.33
C ASN A 119 -8.56 -14.42 1.15
N MET A 120 -7.92 -13.26 0.97
CA MET A 120 -6.93 -12.80 1.97
C MET A 120 -7.67 -12.18 3.16
N GLN A 121 -8.22 -13.03 4.01
CA GLN A 121 -8.80 -12.61 5.29
C GLN A 121 -7.67 -12.36 6.30
N THR A 122 -7.39 -11.10 6.62
CA THR A 122 -6.60 -10.78 7.81
C THR A 122 -7.52 -10.65 9.01
N LYS A 123 -7.10 -11.22 10.15
CA LYS A 123 -7.78 -10.97 11.41
C LYS A 123 -7.33 -9.61 11.92
N LEU A 124 -8.25 -8.66 12.01
CA LEU A 124 -8.05 -7.45 12.80
C LEU A 124 -7.91 -7.87 14.24
N VAL A 125 -6.85 -7.40 14.90
CA VAL A 125 -6.59 -7.67 16.31
C VAL A 125 -6.70 -6.33 17.05
N ASP A 126 -7.47 -6.28 18.13
CA ASP A 126 -7.55 -5.09 18.99
C ASP A 126 -6.26 -4.91 19.80
N ASP A 127 -6.14 -3.77 20.50
CA ASP A 127 -4.99 -3.44 21.34
C ASP A 127 -4.77 -4.46 22.49
N ALA A 128 -5.77 -5.29 22.80
CA ALA A 128 -5.71 -6.35 23.80
C ALA A 128 -5.35 -7.73 23.22
N GLY A 129 -5.08 -7.83 21.90
CA GLY A 129 -4.73 -9.09 21.25
C GLY A 129 -5.95 -9.94 20.83
N ASN A 130 -7.17 -9.45 20.96
CA ASN A 130 -8.38 -10.17 20.58
C ASN A 130 -8.74 -9.93 19.11
N THR A 131 -9.35 -10.92 18.46
CA THR A 131 -9.82 -10.76 17.08
C THR A 131 -11.01 -9.80 17.04
N ALA A 132 -10.79 -8.59 16.55
CA ALA A 132 -11.79 -7.54 16.35
C ALA A 132 -12.62 -7.73 15.05
N GLY A 133 -12.14 -8.56 14.12
CA GLY A 133 -12.85 -8.88 12.88
C GLY A 133 -11.97 -9.60 11.85
N THR A 134 -12.55 -9.98 10.72
CA THR A 134 -11.82 -10.49 9.55
C THR A 134 -12.05 -9.57 8.36
N VAL A 135 -10.97 -9.05 7.76
CA VAL A 135 -11.01 -8.14 6.61
C VAL A 135 -10.50 -8.88 5.37
N ASP A 136 -11.29 -8.89 4.30
CA ASP A 136 -10.85 -9.43 3.00
C ASP A 136 -10.05 -8.37 2.24
N LEU A 137 -8.73 -8.47 2.35
CA LEU A 137 -7.77 -7.53 1.78
C LEU A 137 -7.78 -7.51 0.24
N GLY A 138 -8.45 -8.45 -0.45
CA GLY A 138 -8.54 -8.39 -1.91
C GLY A 138 -9.64 -7.46 -2.42
N SER A 139 -10.82 -7.57 -1.82
CA SER A 139 -12.02 -6.84 -2.22
C SER A 139 -12.07 -5.43 -1.63
N ASP A 140 -11.71 -5.29 -0.35
CA ASP A 140 -11.83 -4.02 0.38
C ASP A 140 -10.75 -3.01 -0.03
N ILE A 141 -9.56 -3.48 -0.42
CA ILE A 141 -8.44 -2.61 -0.82
C ILE A 141 -8.77 -1.80 -2.05
N MET A 142 -9.24 -2.47 -3.09
CA MET A 142 -9.54 -1.84 -4.37
C MET A 142 -10.84 -1.04 -4.30
N GLN A 143 -11.84 -1.49 -3.55
CA GLN A 143 -13.07 -0.72 -3.35
C GLN A 143 -12.79 0.61 -2.63
N GLY A 144 -12.01 0.58 -1.56
CA GLY A 144 -11.59 1.79 -0.84
C GLY A 144 -10.75 2.72 -1.72
N TYR A 145 -9.81 2.17 -2.50
CA TYR A 145 -9.00 2.98 -3.42
C TYR A 145 -9.82 3.59 -4.56
N MET A 146 -10.73 2.82 -5.16
CA MET A 146 -11.59 3.31 -6.26
C MET A 146 -12.67 4.28 -5.78
N ALA A 147 -13.02 4.28 -4.49
CA ALA A 147 -13.89 5.28 -3.89
C ALA A 147 -13.23 6.65 -3.74
N LEU A 148 -11.90 6.73 -3.84
CA LEU A 148 -11.17 8.00 -3.87
C LEU A 148 -11.42 8.74 -5.18
N SER A 149 -11.44 10.08 -5.12
CA SER A 149 -11.48 10.89 -6.33
C SER A 149 -10.25 10.64 -7.21
N PRO A 150 -10.33 10.82 -8.54
CA PRO A 150 -9.17 10.70 -9.43
C PRO A 150 -7.96 11.51 -8.96
N GLU A 151 -8.20 12.72 -8.46
CA GLU A 151 -7.16 13.61 -7.94
C GLU A 151 -6.45 13.01 -6.72
N LEU A 152 -7.17 12.40 -5.78
CA LEU A 152 -6.54 11.77 -4.63
C LEU A 152 -5.75 10.51 -5.02
N ARG A 153 -6.16 9.79 -6.07
CA ARG A 153 -5.43 8.62 -6.57
C ARG A 153 -4.13 9.00 -7.26
N GLU A 154 -4.13 10.10 -8.02
CA GLU A 154 -2.97 10.51 -8.81
C GLU A 154 -1.98 11.36 -8.01
N ARG A 155 -2.48 12.25 -7.15
CA ARG A 155 -1.68 13.27 -6.45
C ARG A 155 -1.97 13.39 -4.96
N GLY A 156 -2.73 12.45 -4.38
CA GLY A 156 -3.03 12.44 -2.96
C GLY A 156 -1.76 12.36 -2.12
N LYS A 157 -1.60 13.30 -1.21
CA LYS A 157 -0.57 13.26 -0.18
C LYS A 157 -1.16 12.73 1.12
N PRO A 158 -0.43 11.89 1.86
CA PRO A 158 -0.90 11.42 3.14
C PRO A 158 -0.82 12.54 4.19
N GLY A 159 -1.79 12.54 5.09
CA GLY A 159 -1.93 13.41 6.24
C GLY A 159 -2.39 12.59 7.46
N VAL A 160 -2.32 13.18 8.64
CA VAL A 160 -2.85 12.58 9.88
C VAL A 160 -3.90 13.49 10.49
N ALA A 161 -5.01 12.93 10.96
CA ALA A 161 -6.07 13.70 11.59
C ALA A 161 -6.70 12.93 12.76
N THR A 162 -7.17 13.68 13.76
CA THR A 162 -7.90 13.14 14.90
C THR A 162 -9.41 13.27 14.66
N ILE A 163 -10.15 12.18 14.78
CA ILE A 163 -11.60 12.19 14.59
C ILE A 163 -12.29 12.93 15.75
N VAL A 164 -13.04 13.97 15.42
CA VAL A 164 -13.78 14.81 16.38
C VAL A 164 -15.23 14.35 16.48
N SER A 165 -15.87 14.03 15.36
CA SER A 165 -17.25 13.54 15.34
C SER A 165 -17.53 12.69 14.11
N VAL A 166 -18.41 11.72 14.25
CA VAL A 166 -18.94 10.93 13.13
C VAL A 166 -20.47 10.97 13.19
N MET A 167 -21.12 11.42 12.13
CA MET A 167 -22.57 11.51 12.01
C MET A 167 -23.04 10.74 10.76
N PRO A 168 -24.13 9.97 10.81
CA PRO A 168 -24.69 9.34 9.62
C PRO A 168 -25.14 10.39 8.59
N ALA A 169 -24.78 10.22 7.32
CA ALA A 169 -25.10 11.16 6.22
C ALA A 169 -26.02 10.54 5.15
N GLY A 170 -26.82 9.54 5.53
CA GLY A 170 -27.73 8.83 4.64
C GLY A 170 -27.03 7.74 3.81
N GLY A 171 -27.73 6.63 3.58
CA GLY A 171 -27.14 5.46 2.90
C GLY A 171 -25.96 4.88 3.68
N ARG A 172 -24.83 4.66 2.98
CA ARG A 172 -23.55 4.20 3.58
C ARG A 172 -22.61 5.35 3.93
N ASN A 173 -23.01 6.60 3.71
CA ASN A 173 -22.16 7.75 3.92
C ASN A 173 -22.17 8.17 5.39
N SER A 174 -20.99 8.55 5.88
CA SER A 174 -20.83 9.22 7.16
C SER A 174 -20.22 10.61 6.92
N GLN A 175 -20.74 11.59 7.63
CA GLN A 175 -20.13 12.90 7.78
C GLN A 175 -19.14 12.83 8.94
N ILE A 176 -17.86 13.00 8.63
CA ILE A 176 -16.75 12.83 9.56
C ILE A 176 -16.09 14.20 9.73
N THR A 177 -16.09 14.71 10.95
CA THR A 177 -15.34 15.91 11.31
C THR A 177 -14.05 15.49 12.00
N MET A 178 -12.94 16.07 11.59
CA MET A 178 -11.61 15.73 12.09
C MET A 178 -10.73 16.97 12.20
N ASP A 179 -9.79 16.94 13.15
CA ASP A 179 -8.78 17.96 13.34
C ASP A 179 -7.47 17.48 12.72
N ILE A 180 -7.01 18.20 11.70
CA ILE A 180 -5.82 17.85 10.94
C ILE A 180 -4.58 18.28 11.69
N ASP A 181 -3.63 17.36 11.75
CA ASP A 181 -2.33 17.55 12.35
C ASP A 181 -1.30 17.96 11.30
N ASN A 182 -0.70 19.13 11.53
CA ASN A 182 0.46 19.63 10.83
C ASN A 182 1.50 20.06 11.87
N ILE A 183 2.79 19.87 11.56
CA ILE A 183 3.87 20.29 12.45
C ILE A 183 3.99 21.82 12.44
N GLY A 184 3.97 22.44 13.62
CA GLY A 184 4.14 23.89 13.77
C GLY A 184 2.94 24.73 13.35
N GLU A 185 1.81 24.12 13.00
CA GLU A 185 0.57 24.82 12.65
C GLU A 185 -0.56 24.45 13.62
N ALA A 186 -1.46 25.39 13.88
CA ALA A 186 -2.65 25.11 14.68
C ALA A 186 -3.55 24.07 13.99
N LEU A 187 -4.22 23.24 14.80
CA LEU A 187 -5.13 22.22 14.30
C LEU A 187 -6.19 22.82 13.36
N LYS A 188 -6.31 22.23 12.16
CA LYS A 188 -7.31 22.65 11.18
C LYS A 188 -8.48 21.67 11.17
N ARG A 189 -9.64 22.14 11.64
CA ARG A 189 -10.89 21.35 11.59
C ARG A 189 -11.42 21.26 10.16
N VAL A 190 -11.73 20.05 9.73
CA VAL A 190 -12.38 19.78 8.44
C VAL A 190 -13.50 18.78 8.59
N THR A 191 -14.47 18.85 7.69
CA THR A 191 -15.57 17.88 7.61
C THR A 191 -15.59 17.26 6.21
N ILE A 192 -15.63 15.94 6.15
CA ILE A 192 -15.76 15.18 4.92
C ILE A 192 -17.04 14.35 4.95
N THR A 193 -17.56 14.02 3.78
CA THR A 193 -18.64 13.03 3.64
C THR A 193 -18.12 11.91 2.77
N GLN A 194 -18.04 10.70 3.32
CA GLN A 194 -17.56 9.55 2.57
C GLN A 194 -18.28 8.27 2.99
N PRO A 195 -18.32 7.24 2.11
CA PRO A 195 -18.69 5.91 2.54
C PRO A 195 -17.69 5.42 3.60
N VAL A 196 -18.22 4.85 4.68
CA VAL A 196 -17.40 4.15 5.67
C VAL A 196 -17.82 2.69 5.62
N ASP A 197 -16.92 1.85 5.12
CA ASP A 197 -17.14 0.41 5.14
C ASP A 197 -16.84 -0.12 6.55
N GLY A 198 -17.82 -0.83 7.13
CA GLY A 198 -17.72 -1.39 8.48
C GLY A 198 -18.08 -0.40 9.60
N ASN A 199 -17.40 -0.55 10.74
CA ASN A 199 -17.67 0.29 11.90
C ASN A 199 -17.06 1.68 11.68
N PRO A 200 -17.81 2.76 12.00
CA PRO A 200 -17.26 4.11 11.93
C PRO A 200 -16.06 4.24 12.87
N PRO A 201 -15.07 5.08 12.50
CA PRO A 201 -13.91 5.28 13.36
C PRO A 201 -14.34 5.92 14.67
N ALA A 202 -13.73 5.50 15.78
CA ALA A 202 -14.06 6.03 17.08
C ALA A 202 -13.60 7.49 17.22
N ILE A 203 -14.36 8.28 17.97
CA ILE A 203 -13.99 9.66 18.31
C ILE A 203 -12.70 9.64 19.14
N GLY A 204 -11.78 10.55 18.83
CA GLY A 204 -10.45 10.62 19.43
C GLY A 204 -9.44 9.67 18.78
N THR A 205 -9.87 8.74 17.92
CA THR A 205 -8.94 7.93 17.12
C THR A 205 -8.25 8.83 16.10
N ARG A 206 -6.96 8.57 15.91
CA ARG A 206 -6.14 9.28 14.94
C ARG A 206 -5.91 8.39 13.72
N LEU A 207 -6.19 8.93 12.54
CA LEU A 207 -6.22 8.18 11.28
C LEU A 207 -5.42 8.90 10.21
N TYR A 208 -4.99 8.11 9.23
CA TYR A 208 -4.46 8.65 7.99
C TYR A 208 -5.60 9.16 7.11
N PHE A 209 -5.34 10.28 6.44
CA PHE A 209 -6.19 10.79 5.39
C PHE A 209 -5.33 11.13 4.18
N LEU A 210 -5.97 11.25 3.02
CA LEU A 210 -5.36 11.75 1.80
C LEU A 210 -5.94 13.15 1.53
N TYR A 211 -5.07 14.06 1.09
CA TYR A 211 -5.50 15.34 0.56
C TYR A 211 -4.76 15.67 -0.73
N ASP A 212 -5.42 16.48 -1.54
CA ASP A 212 -4.81 17.01 -2.74
C ASP A 212 -4.04 18.31 -2.41
N PRO A 213 -2.71 18.37 -2.67
CA PRO A 213 -1.93 19.57 -2.39
C PRO A 213 -2.31 20.77 -3.26
N GLN A 214 -2.93 20.55 -4.43
CA GLN A 214 -3.36 21.63 -5.33
C GLN A 214 -4.79 22.09 -5.03
N ASN A 215 -5.62 21.19 -4.50
CA ASN A 215 -6.97 21.51 -4.03
C ASN A 215 -7.22 20.92 -2.65
N PRO A 216 -6.82 21.62 -1.57
CA PRO A 216 -6.94 21.10 -0.22
C PRO A 216 -8.38 20.82 0.22
N GLU A 217 -9.42 21.22 -0.52
CA GLU A 217 -10.79 20.84 -0.18
C GLU A 217 -11.12 19.38 -0.55
N ILE A 218 -10.34 18.79 -1.47
CA ILE A 218 -10.44 17.37 -1.80
C ILE A 218 -9.67 16.57 -0.75
N ARG A 219 -10.41 15.85 0.10
CA ARG A 219 -9.86 15.01 1.17
C ARG A 219 -10.71 13.75 1.34
N ALA A 220 -10.08 12.66 1.76
CA ALA A 220 -10.75 11.43 2.17
C ALA A 220 -9.93 10.71 3.24
N LEU A 221 -10.55 9.92 4.10
CA LEU A 221 -9.80 8.98 4.95
C LEU A 221 -9.03 8.02 4.04
N ALA A 222 -7.80 7.72 4.41
CA ALA A 222 -7.02 6.72 3.71
C ALA A 222 -7.71 5.36 3.92
N PRO A 223 -7.98 4.60 2.85
CA PRO A 223 -8.49 3.24 2.98
C PRO A 223 -7.57 2.41 3.89
N SER A 224 -8.16 1.56 4.73
CA SER A 224 -7.40 0.64 5.61
C SER A 224 -6.36 -0.17 4.85
N ALA A 225 -6.65 -0.46 3.59
CA ALA A 225 -5.75 -0.97 2.58
C ALA A 225 -4.37 -0.31 2.49
N LEU A 226 -4.36 1.02 2.42
CA LEU A 226 -3.15 1.81 2.25
C LEU A 226 -2.39 1.94 3.57
N THR A 227 -3.09 1.80 4.69
CA THR A 227 -2.54 1.93 6.04
C THR A 227 -2.22 0.58 6.67
N GLY A 228 -2.53 -0.54 6.00
CA GLY A 228 -2.48 -1.88 6.61
C GLY A 228 -3.43 -2.05 7.80
N GLY A 229 -4.51 -1.27 7.87
CA GLY A 229 -5.44 -1.22 8.99
C GLY A 229 -4.89 -0.48 10.22
N GLN A 230 -3.75 0.21 10.10
CA GLN A 230 -3.16 0.92 11.22
C GLN A 230 -4.01 2.14 11.60
N SER A 231 -4.40 2.19 12.86
CA SER A 231 -4.83 3.40 13.55
C SER A 231 -3.72 3.88 14.49
N LEU A 232 -3.58 5.19 14.62
CA LEU A 232 -2.65 5.77 15.58
C LEU A 232 -3.36 5.85 16.94
N ALA A 233 -2.81 5.15 17.93
CA ALA A 233 -3.37 5.14 19.28
C ALA A 233 -3.43 6.56 19.87
N ALA A 234 -4.53 6.88 20.56
CA ALA A 234 -4.67 8.16 21.23
C ALA A 234 -3.58 8.32 22.31
N GLY A 235 -2.84 9.43 22.27
CA GLY A 235 -1.76 9.72 23.22
C GLY A 235 -0.40 9.10 22.91
N ALA A 236 -0.26 8.33 21.83
CA ALA A 236 1.06 7.97 21.32
C ALA A 236 1.78 9.22 20.76
N ASN A 237 3.12 9.20 20.74
CA ASN A 237 3.93 10.26 20.11
C ASN A 237 3.37 10.55 18.71
N ARG A 238 3.12 11.83 18.39
CA ARG A 238 2.50 12.19 17.10
C ARG A 238 3.38 11.85 15.91
N VAL A 239 4.69 11.61 16.09
CA VAL A 239 5.62 11.27 15.02
C VAL A 239 5.31 9.90 14.44
N ASP A 240 4.33 9.90 13.55
CA ASP A 240 4.10 8.81 12.62
C ASP A 240 5.22 8.78 11.57
N PRO A 241 5.84 7.62 11.30
CA PRO A 241 6.95 7.51 10.36
C PRO A 241 6.56 7.77 8.89
N LEU A 242 5.28 7.77 8.52
CA LEU A 242 4.87 7.94 7.12
C LEU A 242 4.54 9.40 6.78
N VAL A 243 4.02 10.17 7.74
CA VAL A 243 3.49 11.51 7.50
C VAL A 243 4.20 12.56 8.32
N LEU A 244 4.12 12.46 9.65
CA LEU A 244 4.55 13.54 10.53
C LEU A 244 6.07 13.50 10.77
N GLY A 245 6.70 12.35 10.61
CA GLY A 245 8.15 12.20 10.61
C GLY A 245 8.87 13.06 9.55
N PRO A 246 8.56 12.88 8.25
CA PRO A 246 9.14 13.71 7.19
C PRO A 246 8.87 15.20 7.41
N GLN A 247 7.64 15.56 7.77
CA GLN A 247 7.29 16.96 8.05
C GLN A 247 8.11 17.52 9.23
N LEU A 248 8.24 16.75 10.31
CA LEU A 248 9.00 17.17 11.49
C LEU A 248 10.49 17.38 11.17
N LEU A 249 11.09 16.53 10.33
CA LEU A 249 12.48 16.73 9.90
C LEU A 249 12.67 18.00 9.06
N GLN A 250 11.70 18.32 8.20
CA GLN A 250 11.77 19.45 7.29
C GLN A 250 11.45 20.79 7.98
N VAL A 251 10.29 20.87 8.63
CA VAL A 251 9.73 22.12 9.18
C VAL A 251 9.78 22.21 10.70
N GLY A 252 10.11 21.12 11.40
CA GLY A 252 10.19 21.11 12.86
C GLY A 252 11.21 22.12 13.39
N ALA A 253 10.90 22.69 14.56
CA ALA A 253 11.82 23.58 15.24
C ALA A 253 13.04 22.78 15.74
N LYS A 254 14.21 23.43 15.75
CA LYS A 254 15.47 22.79 16.12
C LYS A 254 15.66 22.81 17.63
N ALA A 255 16.20 21.73 18.17
CA ALA A 255 16.60 21.61 19.57
C ALA A 255 17.87 20.75 19.68
N MET A 256 18.51 20.79 20.85
CA MET A 256 19.52 19.81 21.26
C MET A 256 18.96 18.97 22.41
N GLY A 257 19.07 17.66 22.31
CA GLY A 257 18.69 16.73 23.37
C GLY A 257 19.91 16.14 24.06
N THR A 258 19.90 16.10 25.39
CA THR A 258 20.85 15.29 26.18
C THR A 258 20.13 14.05 26.69
N VAL A 259 20.65 12.87 26.39
CA VAL A 259 20.08 11.59 26.85
C VAL A 259 20.29 11.43 28.35
N LEU A 260 19.21 11.42 29.11
CA LEU A 260 19.20 11.17 30.56
C LEU A 260 19.16 9.67 30.88
N SER A 261 18.44 8.89 30.08
CA SER A 261 18.41 7.42 30.17
C SER A 261 18.20 6.80 28.80
N ALA A 262 18.73 5.60 28.61
CA ALA A 262 18.57 4.80 27.40
C ALA A 262 18.33 3.34 27.79
N SER A 263 17.19 2.78 27.38
CA SER A 263 16.87 1.36 27.60
C SER A 263 16.55 0.67 26.28
N SER A 264 17.21 -0.47 26.04
CA SER A 264 16.94 -1.30 24.88
C SER A 264 15.61 -2.02 25.06
N VAL A 265 14.81 -2.07 24.00
CA VAL A 265 13.51 -2.72 23.94
C VAL A 265 13.60 -3.85 22.91
N PRO A 266 13.10 -5.06 23.22
CA PRO A 266 13.01 -6.12 22.24
C PRO A 266 12.23 -5.66 21.00
N LEU A 267 12.77 -5.96 19.81
CA LEU A 267 12.05 -5.77 18.56
C LEU A 267 10.95 -6.82 18.46
N ALA A 268 9.75 -6.41 18.01
CA ALA A 268 8.66 -7.34 17.75
C ALA A 268 8.99 -8.32 16.61
N ASN A 269 9.86 -7.91 15.67
CA ASN A 269 10.30 -8.73 14.56
C ASN A 269 11.77 -9.15 14.74
N PRO A 270 12.06 -10.46 14.99
CA PRO A 270 13.43 -10.93 15.19
C PRO A 270 14.30 -10.79 13.94
N ILE A 271 13.73 -10.82 12.73
CA ILE A 271 14.48 -10.65 11.47
C ILE A 271 15.13 -9.26 11.41
N LEU A 272 14.49 -8.24 11.98
CA LEU A 272 15.08 -6.89 12.05
C LEU A 272 16.26 -6.86 13.02
N ALA A 273 16.17 -7.56 14.16
CA ALA A 273 17.26 -7.68 15.12
C ALA A 273 18.48 -8.37 14.49
N ASP A 274 18.26 -9.46 13.73
CA ASP A 274 19.31 -10.18 13.01
C ASP A 274 20.00 -9.32 11.94
N ARG A 275 19.30 -8.30 11.43
CA ARG A 275 19.85 -7.29 10.51
C ARG A 275 20.55 -6.13 11.22
N GLY A 276 20.76 -6.22 12.53
CA GLY A 276 21.45 -5.20 13.33
C GLY A 276 20.57 -4.03 13.75
N TYR A 277 19.25 -4.10 13.56
CA TYR A 277 18.34 -3.09 14.08
C TYR A 277 18.19 -3.24 15.59
N SER A 278 17.99 -2.13 16.28
CA SER A 278 17.67 -2.11 17.71
C SER A 278 16.59 -1.07 18.00
N LYS A 279 15.75 -1.32 19.01
CA LYS A 279 14.73 -0.37 19.48
C LYS A 279 15.11 0.13 20.87
N TRP A 280 14.96 1.42 21.09
CA TRP A 280 15.38 2.08 22.32
C TRP A 280 14.29 3.03 22.83
N ASN A 281 14.12 3.07 24.14
CA ASN A 281 13.39 4.12 24.84
C ASN A 281 14.42 5.08 25.47
N LEU A 282 14.33 6.35 25.09
CA LEU A 282 15.21 7.41 25.55
C LEU A 282 14.40 8.40 26.38
N LEU A 283 14.92 8.78 27.55
CA LEU A 283 14.49 9.99 28.25
C LEU A 283 15.48 11.10 27.91
N LEU A 284 15.00 12.21 27.35
CA LEU A 284 15.81 13.31 26.86
C LEU A 284 15.53 14.57 27.67
N ASN A 285 16.58 15.32 27.99
CA ASN A 285 16.48 16.74 28.33
C ASN A 285 16.63 17.56 27.06
N VAL A 286 15.53 18.11 26.56
CA VAL A 286 15.44 18.85 25.31
C VAL A 286 15.65 20.34 25.58
N THR A 287 16.60 20.94 24.86
CA THR A 287 16.91 22.36 24.89
C THR A 287 16.59 22.99 23.53
N PRO A 288 15.42 23.62 23.39
CA PRO A 288 15.03 24.31 22.17
C PRO A 288 16.00 25.44 21.79
N GLN A 289 16.28 25.60 20.49
CA GLN A 289 17.09 26.74 20.02
C GLN A 289 16.32 28.07 20.13
N ASN A 290 14.98 27.99 20.06
CA ASN A 290 14.09 29.15 20.04
C ASN A 290 13.52 29.41 21.44
N VAL A 291 14.36 29.84 22.39
CA VAL A 291 14.07 30.51 23.69
C VAL A 291 13.12 29.80 24.69
N THR A 292 12.53 28.66 24.35
CA THR A 292 11.73 27.89 25.30
C THR A 292 12.63 27.27 26.38
N ALA A 293 12.15 27.26 27.63
CA ALA A 293 12.85 26.59 28.72
C ALA A 293 13.10 25.11 28.38
N PRO A 294 14.23 24.53 28.82
CA PRO A 294 14.46 23.10 28.65
C PRO A 294 13.33 22.26 29.27
N TYR A 295 13.04 21.13 28.64
CA TYR A 295 11.97 20.23 29.08
C TYR A 295 12.38 18.76 28.90
N GLN A 296 11.67 17.85 29.56
CA GLN A 296 11.91 16.42 29.40
C GLN A 296 10.90 15.80 28.42
N ALA A 297 11.38 14.89 27.58
CA ALA A 297 10.56 14.13 26.65
C ALA A 297 11.03 12.70 26.53
N ASN A 298 10.08 11.80 26.28
CA ASN A 298 10.36 10.40 25.98
C ASN A 298 10.40 10.19 24.47
N LEU A 299 11.41 9.48 23.98
CA LEU A 299 11.54 9.11 22.58
C LEU A 299 11.75 7.60 22.46
N THR A 300 10.82 6.93 21.79
CA THR A 300 11.04 5.56 21.32
C THR A 300 11.55 5.61 19.89
N ILE A 301 12.73 5.05 19.64
CA ILE A 301 13.37 5.07 18.33
C ILE A 301 13.90 3.68 17.93
N SER A 302 13.84 3.40 16.63
CA SER A 302 14.52 2.25 16.01
C SER A 302 15.78 2.73 15.29
N LEU A 303 16.91 2.10 15.57
CA LEU A 303 18.22 2.43 14.99
C LEU A 303 18.69 1.28 14.12
N SER A 304 19.14 1.60 12.91
CA SER A 304 19.45 0.63 11.86
C SER A 304 20.83 -0.03 11.98
N SER A 305 21.66 0.39 12.93
CA SER A 305 22.99 -0.21 13.15
C SER A 305 23.46 -0.05 14.60
N ALA A 306 24.37 -0.93 15.03
CA ALA A 306 25.02 -0.86 16.33
C ALA A 306 25.84 0.43 16.50
N GLU A 307 26.45 0.95 15.42
CA GLU A 307 27.18 2.22 15.45
C GLU A 307 26.26 3.41 15.75
N LYS A 308 25.10 3.49 15.08
CA LYS A 308 24.08 4.53 15.37
C LYS A 308 23.60 4.41 16.81
N ALA A 309 23.36 3.19 17.29
CA ALA A 309 22.98 2.94 18.68
C ALA A 309 24.06 3.39 19.66
N ALA A 310 25.34 3.07 19.42
CA ALA A 310 26.44 3.50 20.27
C ALA A 310 26.56 5.03 20.32
N LYS A 311 26.29 5.74 19.22
CA LYS A 311 26.35 7.21 19.16
C LYS A 311 25.17 7.90 19.86
N ILE A 312 23.97 7.33 19.75
CA ILE A 312 22.71 7.98 20.16
C ILE A 312 22.20 7.47 21.50
N ALA A 313 22.28 6.16 21.76
CA ALA A 313 21.55 5.49 22.84
C ALA A 313 22.43 5.23 24.07
N HIS A 314 23.10 6.27 24.57
CA HIS A 314 23.84 6.22 25.85
C HIS A 314 23.61 7.50 26.66
N VAL A 315 23.71 7.39 27.99
CA VAL A 315 23.54 8.53 28.90
C VAL A 315 24.61 9.59 28.64
N GLY A 316 24.18 10.84 28.53
CA GLY A 316 25.04 11.98 28.21
C GLY A 316 25.22 12.24 26.72
N ALA A 317 24.69 11.38 25.83
CA ALA A 317 24.73 11.63 24.41
C ALA A 317 24.00 12.94 24.07
N GLU A 318 24.65 13.80 23.29
CA GLU A 318 24.04 15.00 22.73
C GLU A 318 23.57 14.72 21.31
N VAL A 319 22.27 14.88 21.07
CA VAL A 319 21.63 14.58 19.80
C VAL A 319 20.91 15.82 19.27
N PRO A 320 21.11 16.21 18.01
CA PRO A 320 20.28 17.25 17.41
C PRO A 320 18.87 16.69 17.22
N LEU A 321 17.87 17.51 17.56
CA LEU A 321 16.46 17.13 17.56
C LEU A 321 15.65 18.10 16.70
N ARG A 322 14.53 17.58 16.20
CA ARG A 322 13.39 18.35 15.71
C ARG A 322 12.20 18.12 16.62
N TYR A 323 11.46 19.19 16.90
CA TYR A 323 10.26 19.13 17.72
C TYR A 323 9.14 19.98 17.13
N ASP A 324 7.90 19.64 17.48
CA ASP A 324 6.74 20.48 17.20
C ASP A 324 6.59 21.55 18.30
N PRO A 325 6.65 22.85 18.00
CA PRO A 325 6.44 23.91 18.98
C PRO A 325 5.08 23.87 19.69
N LEU A 326 4.07 23.25 19.07
CA LEU A 326 2.72 23.14 19.61
C LEU A 326 2.50 21.84 20.41
N ASP A 327 3.41 20.88 20.30
CA ASP A 327 3.42 19.67 21.10
C ASP A 327 4.86 19.23 21.40
N LEU A 328 5.33 19.61 22.59
CA LEU A 328 6.70 19.37 23.02
C LEU A 328 7.06 17.88 23.15
N GLN A 329 6.08 16.97 23.24
CA GLN A 329 6.35 15.52 23.25
C GLN A 329 6.55 14.95 21.84
N THR A 330 6.18 15.69 20.80
CA THR A 330 6.40 15.31 19.40
C THR A 330 7.79 15.71 18.98
N ILE A 331 8.73 14.77 19.15
CA ILE A 331 10.15 14.94 18.85
C ILE A 331 10.71 13.81 17.99
N SER A 332 11.73 14.13 17.21
CA SER A 332 12.53 13.17 16.45
C SER A 332 13.99 13.60 16.43
N ILE A 333 14.90 12.64 16.23
CA ILE A 333 16.32 12.94 16.03
C ILE A 333 16.50 13.55 14.63
N ASP A 334 17.20 14.67 14.54
CA ASP A 334 17.57 15.31 13.27
C ASP A 334 18.72 14.53 12.64
N SER A 335 18.37 13.43 11.96
CA SER A 335 19.32 12.56 11.28
C SER A 335 20.16 13.32 10.24
N ILE A 336 19.56 14.30 9.56
CA ILE A 336 20.21 15.14 8.57
C ILE A 336 21.31 15.98 9.23
N ALA A 337 21.01 16.63 10.36
CA ALA A 337 22.01 17.38 11.13
C ALA A 337 23.14 16.48 11.69
N MET A 338 22.87 15.19 11.90
CA MET A 338 23.90 14.21 12.30
C MET A 338 24.78 13.72 11.15
N GLY A 339 24.49 14.12 9.90
CA GLY A 339 25.18 13.66 8.70
C GLY A 339 24.67 12.32 8.16
N TYR A 340 23.50 11.86 8.60
CA TYR A 340 22.83 10.69 8.03
C TYR A 340 21.91 11.10 6.88
N PRO A 341 21.66 10.20 5.91
CA PRO A 341 20.65 10.42 4.88
C PRO A 341 19.26 10.59 5.51
N ASP A 342 18.35 11.21 4.75
CA ASP A 342 16.95 11.31 5.16
C ASP A 342 16.36 9.89 5.24
N PRO A 343 15.98 9.42 6.45
CA PRO A 343 15.46 8.07 6.63
C PRO A 343 14.17 7.83 5.85
N TYR A 344 13.42 8.88 5.52
CA TYR A 344 12.17 8.77 4.78
C TYR A 344 12.41 8.69 3.27
N GLU A 345 13.41 9.40 2.74
CA GLU A 345 13.84 9.22 1.36
C GLU A 345 14.38 7.79 1.13
N GLU A 346 15.13 7.23 2.10
CA GLU A 346 15.58 5.84 2.02
C GLU A 346 14.41 4.85 1.99
N VAL A 347 13.38 5.06 2.81
CA VAL A 347 12.19 4.20 2.82
C VAL A 347 11.45 4.31 1.48
N ILE A 348 11.21 5.53 0.98
CA ILE A 348 10.57 5.75 -0.32
C ILE A 348 11.37 5.08 -1.44
N LYS A 349 12.70 5.20 -1.40
CA LYS A 349 13.59 4.56 -2.37
C LYS A 349 13.50 3.04 -2.30
N ILE A 350 13.50 2.44 -1.10
CA ILE A 350 13.35 0.98 -0.94
C ILE A 350 12.02 0.51 -1.53
N PHE A 351 10.91 1.22 -1.27
CA PHE A 351 9.61 0.88 -1.86
C PHE A 351 9.64 1.01 -3.38
N THR A 352 10.23 2.09 -3.91
CA THR A 352 10.33 2.33 -5.36
C THR A 352 11.22 1.29 -6.04
N ASP A 353 12.36 0.96 -5.45
CA ASP A 353 13.30 -0.05 -5.94
C ASP A 353 12.70 -1.45 -5.88
N GLN A 354 11.90 -1.79 -4.85
CA GLN A 354 11.17 -3.06 -4.79
C GLN A 354 10.09 -3.15 -5.88
N LEU A 355 9.37 -2.05 -6.14
CA LEU A 355 8.43 -1.99 -7.26
C LEU A 355 9.17 -2.19 -8.59
N ALA A 356 10.34 -1.56 -8.78
CA ALA A 356 11.17 -1.69 -9.97
C ALA A 356 11.83 -3.09 -10.11
N GLN A 357 12.31 -3.72 -9.04
CA GLN A 357 12.90 -5.07 -9.10
C GLN A 357 11.87 -6.14 -9.41
N ASN A 358 10.63 -5.97 -8.94
CA ASN A 358 9.51 -6.79 -9.38
C ASN A 358 9.19 -6.60 -10.88
N HIS A 359 9.58 -5.47 -11.48
CA HIS A 359 9.50 -5.25 -12.93
C HIS A 359 10.63 -5.91 -13.73
N ASP A 360 11.81 -6.13 -13.13
CA ASP A 360 13.04 -6.60 -13.80
C ASP A 360 13.44 -8.05 -13.52
N GLY A 361 12.65 -8.81 -12.75
CA GLY A 361 12.81 -10.25 -12.50
C GLY A 361 12.60 -11.18 -13.71
N ARG A 362 13.27 -10.89 -14.83
CA ARG A 362 13.54 -11.81 -15.95
C ARG A 362 15.05 -12.11 -15.97
N THR A 363 15.42 -13.23 -15.38
CA THR A 363 16.52 -14.07 -15.86
C THR A 363 16.10 -15.51 -15.74
#